data_AF-A0A101IQX3-F1
#
_entry.id   AF-A0A101IQX3-F1
#
_cell.length_a   1.000
_cell.length_b   1.000
_cell.length_c   1.000
_cell.angle_alpha   90.00
_cell.angle_beta   90.00
_cell.angle_gamma   90.00
#
_symmetry.space_group_name_H-M   'P 1'
#
loop_
_entity.id
_entity.type
_entity.pdbx_description
1 polymer ?
#
loop_
_entity_poly.entity_id
_entity_poly.type
_entity_poly.pdbx_seq_one_letter_code
_entity_poly.pdbx_strand_id
1 'polypeptide(L)'
;MVQKKSIYGVLIAGLLALCLLGAGCTSQPAEQQNVTATPTPAEEYVFNETNNNETVTLPVGSEITISLDENPTTGYSWNVTSSAGLSYVNDTYIAPETGLMGAGGVHVWEYLAAETGAPGQGPPCAA
;
A
#
# COMPACT_ATOMS: atom_id res chain seq x y z
N MET A 1 51.48 25.55 19.09
CA MET A 1 51.17 24.55 20.15
C MET A 1 50.84 25.32 21.42
N VAL A 2 49.98 24.80 22.30
CA VAL A 2 49.43 25.45 23.53
C VAL A 2 48.09 26.17 23.31
N GLN A 3 46.99 25.40 23.27
CA GLN A 3 45.63 25.83 23.68
C GLN A 3 44.62 24.64 23.69
N LYS A 4 44.96 23.46 23.14
CA LYS A 4 44.03 22.32 23.10
C LYS A 4 43.91 21.54 24.42
N LYS A 5 44.90 21.58 25.32
CA LYS A 5 44.96 20.66 26.48
C LYS A 5 44.16 21.14 27.71
N SER A 6 43.88 22.44 27.85
CA SER A 6 43.04 22.96 28.94
C SER A 6 41.53 22.89 28.65
N ILE A 7 41.13 22.77 27.38
CA ILE A 7 39.70 22.74 26.98
C ILE A 7 39.10 21.35 27.23
N TYR A 8 39.84 20.28 26.95
CA TYR A 8 39.38 18.92 27.23
C TYR A 8 39.26 18.62 28.75
N GLY A 9 40.04 19.31 29.59
CA GLY A 9 39.96 19.18 31.05
C GLY A 9 38.70 19.79 31.66
N VAL A 10 38.15 20.84 31.06
CA VAL A 10 36.91 21.49 31.55
C VAL A 10 35.65 20.75 31.05
N LEU A 11 35.70 20.14 29.86
CA LEU A 11 34.56 19.39 29.31
C LEU A 11 34.34 18.03 29.97
N ILE A 12 35.40 17.37 30.46
CA ILE A 12 35.28 16.07 31.14
C ILE A 12 34.76 16.24 32.59
N ALA A 13 35.04 17.37 33.24
CA ALA A 13 34.54 17.65 34.58
C ALA A 13 33.05 18.06 34.62
N GLY A 14 32.49 18.55 33.50
CA GLY A 14 31.07 18.92 33.40
C GLY A 14 30.12 17.74 33.18
N LEU A 15 30.62 16.63 32.62
CA LEU A 15 29.77 15.47 32.30
C LEU A 15 29.63 14.47 33.46
N LEU A 16 30.41 14.63 34.52
CA LEU A 16 30.44 13.74 35.70
C LEU A 16 29.69 14.28 36.93
N ALA A 17 29.04 15.44 36.81
CA ALA A 17 28.31 16.11 37.89
C ALA A 17 26.79 16.19 37.66
N LEU A 18 26.21 15.29 36.86
CA LEU A 18 24.76 15.16 36.68
C LEU A 18 24.28 13.71 36.92
N CYS A 19 24.80 13.10 37.98
CA CYS A 19 24.05 12.05 38.66
C CYS A 19 23.07 12.72 39.65
N LEU A 20 21.92 12.06 39.87
CA LEU A 20 21.07 12.18 41.08
C LEU A 20 19.95 13.24 41.07
N LEU A 21 18.92 13.08 40.24
CA LEU A 21 17.55 13.40 40.65
C LEU A 21 16.54 12.47 39.95
N GLY A 22 15.74 11.75 40.74
CA GLY A 22 14.42 11.28 40.33
C GLY A 22 14.25 9.77 40.15
N ALA A 23 14.09 9.04 41.24
CA ALA A 23 13.28 7.83 41.22
C ALA A 23 11.81 8.26 41.04
N GLY A 24 11.25 7.96 39.86
CA GLY A 24 9.85 8.22 39.56
C GLY A 24 9.38 7.24 38.50
N CYS A 25 8.74 6.14 38.92
CA CYS A 25 7.92 5.33 38.03
C CYS A 25 6.72 6.19 37.61
N THR A 26 6.83 6.85 36.46
CA THR A 26 5.65 7.33 35.76
C THR A 26 5.38 6.33 34.64
N SER A 27 4.28 5.60 34.76
CA SER A 27 3.74 4.77 33.69
C SER A 27 3.36 5.71 32.55
N GLN A 28 4.21 5.80 31.53
CA GLN A 28 3.88 6.54 30.33
C GLN A 28 2.69 5.86 29.66
N PRO A 29 1.57 6.56 29.40
CA PRO A 29 0.52 6.03 28.53
C PRO A 29 1.17 5.64 27.21
N ALA A 30 0.89 4.43 26.74
CA ALA A 30 1.31 3.97 25.43
C ALA A 30 0.80 4.97 24.39
N GLU A 31 1.67 5.86 23.93
CA GLU A 31 1.49 6.50 22.64
C GLU A 31 1.51 5.37 21.63
N GLN A 32 0.33 5.07 21.13
CA GLN A 32 0.09 4.10 20.09
C GLN A 32 1.02 4.43 18.94
N GLN A 33 2.10 3.68 18.84
CA GLN A 33 2.83 3.54 17.59
C GLN A 33 1.76 3.15 16.60
N ASN A 34 1.44 4.06 15.68
CA ASN A 34 0.83 3.73 14.42
C ASN A 34 1.78 2.71 13.80
N VAL A 35 1.49 1.44 14.07
CA VAL A 35 2.24 0.33 13.53
C VAL A 35 2.08 0.47 12.03
N THR A 36 3.13 0.97 11.38
CA THR A 36 3.43 0.60 10.01
C THR A 36 3.61 -0.91 10.06
N ALA A 37 2.49 -1.63 9.95
CA ALA A 37 2.52 -3.02 9.55
C ALA A 37 3.29 -3.01 8.23
N THR A 38 4.47 -3.63 8.20
CA THR A 38 4.94 -4.22 6.96
C THR A 38 3.80 -5.12 6.52
N PRO A 39 3.07 -4.81 5.44
CA PRO A 39 1.99 -5.67 5.01
C PRO A 39 2.61 -7.04 4.80
N THR A 40 1.98 -8.07 5.38
CA THR A 40 2.03 -9.43 4.82
C THR A 40 2.02 -9.27 3.30
N PRO A 41 2.93 -9.90 2.53
CA PRO A 41 2.93 -9.77 1.08
C PRO A 41 1.51 -9.96 0.60
N ALA A 42 0.89 -8.87 0.14
CA ALA A 42 -0.44 -8.94 -0.42
C ALA A 42 -0.29 -9.80 -1.66
N GLU A 43 -1.06 -10.88 -1.74
CA GLU A 43 -1.07 -11.68 -2.97
C GLU A 43 -1.66 -10.78 -4.07
N GLU A 44 -0.88 -10.57 -5.13
CA GLU A 44 -1.25 -9.75 -6.26
C GLU A 44 -1.96 -10.61 -7.32
N TYR A 45 -3.11 -10.14 -7.79
CA TYR A 45 -3.92 -10.79 -8.81
C TYR A 45 -4.12 -9.85 -9.99
N VAL A 46 -3.71 -10.29 -11.18
CA VAL A 46 -3.78 -9.49 -12.40
C VAL A 46 -4.82 -10.08 -13.35
N PHE A 47 -5.75 -9.23 -13.81
CA PHE A 47 -6.81 -9.59 -14.75
C PHE A 47 -6.76 -8.72 -16.00
N ASN A 48 -7.17 -9.30 -17.13
CA ASN A 48 -7.30 -8.60 -18.40
C ASN A 48 -8.50 -9.14 -19.22
N GLU A 49 -8.58 -8.74 -20.48
CA GLU A 49 -9.62 -9.15 -21.45
C GLU A 49 -9.85 -10.68 -21.51
N THR A 50 -8.81 -11.49 -21.23
CA THR A 50 -8.90 -12.96 -21.28
C THR A 50 -9.68 -13.57 -20.12
N ASN A 51 -9.84 -12.83 -19.01
CA ASN A 51 -10.59 -13.23 -17.83
C ASN A 51 -12.07 -12.84 -17.90
N ASN A 52 -12.57 -12.44 -19.08
CA ASN A 52 -13.96 -12.09 -19.24
C ASN A 52 -14.89 -13.25 -18.85
N ASN A 53 -15.93 -12.95 -18.08
CA ASN A 53 -16.87 -13.92 -17.51
C ASN A 53 -16.24 -14.97 -16.56
N GLU A 54 -15.01 -14.77 -16.09
CA GLU A 54 -14.39 -15.64 -15.10
C GLU A 54 -14.85 -15.29 -13.68
N THR A 55 -14.90 -16.30 -12.80
CA THR A 55 -15.12 -16.11 -11.36
C THR A 55 -13.92 -16.66 -10.61
N VAL A 56 -13.23 -15.77 -9.88
CA VAL A 56 -12.04 -16.12 -9.10
C VAL A 56 -12.30 -15.85 -7.62
N THR A 57 -11.93 -16.81 -6.77
CA THR A 57 -12.00 -16.65 -5.31
C THR A 57 -10.68 -16.09 -4.83
N LEU A 58 -10.73 -14.92 -4.17
CA LEU A 58 -9.56 -14.20 -3.68
C LEU A 58 -9.58 -14.15 -2.15
N PRO A 59 -8.42 -14.29 -1.47
CA PRO A 59 -8.30 -13.97 -0.06
C PRO A 59 -8.63 -12.50 0.24
N VAL A 60 -9.11 -12.23 1.46
CA VAL A 60 -9.22 -10.85 1.96
C VAL A 60 -7.81 -10.28 2.19
N GLY A 61 -7.59 -9.05 1.74
CA GLY A 61 -6.31 -8.36 1.77
C GLY A 61 -5.51 -8.47 0.46
N SER A 62 -6.01 -9.19 -0.55
CA SER A 62 -5.37 -9.29 -1.86
C SER A 62 -5.41 -7.98 -2.64
N GLU A 63 -4.32 -7.69 -3.35
CA GLU A 63 -4.23 -6.59 -4.31
C GLU A 63 -4.68 -7.10 -5.69
N ILE A 64 -5.51 -6.32 -6.36
CA ILE A 64 -6.15 -6.69 -7.62
C ILE A 64 -5.84 -5.60 -8.63
N THR A 65 -5.25 -6.00 -9.76
CA THR A 65 -4.95 -5.12 -10.88
C THR A 65 -5.74 -5.57 -12.10
N ILE A 66 -6.59 -4.71 -12.64
CA ILE A 66 -7.36 -4.97 -13.87
C ILE A 66 -6.79 -4.09 -14.96
N SER A 67 -6.34 -4.68 -16.06
CA SER A 67 -5.76 -3.97 -17.21
C SER A 67 -6.53 -4.29 -18.48
N LEU A 68 -7.14 -3.27 -19.10
CA LEU A 68 -7.90 -3.42 -20.34
C LEU A 68 -7.35 -2.47 -21.41
N ASP A 69 -7.34 -2.92 -22.66
CA ASP A 69 -6.90 -2.07 -23.77
C ASP A 69 -7.92 -0.95 -24.00
N GLU A 70 -7.46 0.29 -24.12
CA GLU A 70 -8.33 1.45 -24.32
C GLU A 70 -7.75 2.43 -25.35
N ASN A 71 -8.60 2.90 -26.27
CA ASN A 71 -8.22 3.95 -27.21
C ASN A 71 -9.13 5.19 -27.08
N PRO A 72 -8.79 6.14 -26.19
CA PRO A 72 -9.57 7.36 -25.97
C PRO A 72 -9.74 8.23 -27.22
N THR A 73 -8.85 8.10 -28.23
CA THR A 73 -8.94 8.89 -29.47
C THR A 73 -10.13 8.51 -30.35
N THR A 74 -10.73 7.34 -30.09
CA THR A 74 -11.98 6.91 -30.72
C THR A 74 -13.23 7.50 -30.05
N GLY A 75 -13.07 8.16 -28.90
CA GLY A 75 -14.18 8.67 -28.07
C GLY A 75 -14.82 7.62 -27.16
N TYR A 76 -14.27 6.41 -27.10
CA TYR A 76 -14.71 5.34 -26.19
C TYR A 76 -13.82 5.28 -24.96
N SER A 77 -14.42 4.93 -23.81
CA SER A 77 -13.74 4.69 -22.54
C SER A 77 -14.44 3.55 -21.79
N TRP A 78 -13.70 2.86 -20.94
CA TRP A 78 -14.27 1.86 -20.05
C TRP A 78 -15.00 2.52 -18.88
N ASN A 79 -16.09 1.88 -18.45
CA ASN A 79 -16.80 2.25 -17.24
C ASN A 79 -16.83 1.05 -16.30
N VAL A 80 -16.21 1.19 -15.13
CA VAL A 80 -16.10 0.13 -14.14
C VAL A 80 -17.18 0.25 -13.07
N THR A 81 -17.70 -0.88 -12.60
CA THR A 81 -18.63 -0.92 -11.47
C THR A 81 -18.24 -2.08 -10.58
N SER A 82 -17.85 -1.76 -9.35
CA SER A 82 -17.49 -2.74 -8.33
C SER A 82 -18.65 -2.98 -7.35
N SER A 83 -18.75 -4.20 -6.84
CA SER A 83 -19.67 -4.57 -5.77
C SER A 83 -19.01 -4.38 -4.38
N ALA A 84 -19.79 -4.63 -3.31
CA ALA A 84 -19.27 -4.59 -1.95
C ALA A 84 -18.17 -5.63 -1.72
N GLY A 85 -17.19 -5.30 -0.88
CA GLY A 85 -16.02 -6.14 -0.57
C GLY A 85 -14.73 -5.72 -1.27
N LEU A 86 -14.83 -4.90 -2.32
CA LEU A 86 -13.68 -4.30 -3.00
C LEU A 86 -13.51 -2.84 -2.60
N SER A 87 -12.28 -2.45 -2.26
CA SER A 87 -11.89 -1.06 -2.06
C SER A 87 -11.16 -0.58 -3.32
N TYR A 88 -11.62 0.53 -3.89
CA TYR A 88 -10.99 1.15 -5.05
C TYR A 88 -9.73 1.90 -4.62
N VAL A 89 -8.59 1.55 -5.19
CA VAL A 89 -7.27 2.10 -4.83
C VAL A 89 -6.84 3.14 -5.85
N ASN A 90 -6.91 2.82 -7.14
CA ASN A 90 -6.42 3.68 -8.20
C ASN A 90 -7.08 3.38 -9.56
N ASP A 91 -6.96 4.34 -10.46
CA ASP A 91 -7.43 4.30 -11.85
C ASP A 91 -6.52 5.20 -12.68
N THR A 92 -5.92 4.60 -13.70
CA THR A 92 -4.91 5.26 -14.50
C THR A 92 -4.94 4.76 -15.92
N TYR A 93 -4.98 5.69 -16.87
CA TYR A 93 -4.73 5.40 -18.27
C TYR A 93 -3.24 5.55 -18.60
N ILE A 94 -2.65 4.49 -19.15
CA ILE A 94 -1.27 4.43 -19.62
C ILE A 94 -1.27 4.59 -21.15
N ALA A 95 -0.79 5.74 -21.61
CA ALA A 95 -0.63 6.01 -23.04
C ALA A 95 0.44 5.10 -23.65
N PRO A 96 0.30 4.69 -24.92
CA PRO A 96 1.28 3.84 -25.57
C PRO A 96 2.59 4.58 -25.80
N GLU A 97 3.72 3.89 -25.60
CA GLU A 97 5.06 4.41 -25.91
C GLU A 97 5.35 4.35 -27.42
N THR A 98 4.51 5.01 -28.22
CA THR A 98 4.64 5.08 -29.68
C THR A 98 4.57 6.53 -30.16
N GLY A 99 5.24 6.82 -31.28
CA GLY A 99 5.10 8.11 -31.97
C GLY A 99 3.84 8.22 -32.84
N LEU A 100 2.95 7.23 -32.79
CA LEU A 100 1.78 7.15 -33.66
C LEU A 100 0.61 7.90 -33.04
N MET A 101 0.11 8.91 -33.75
CA MET A 101 -1.11 9.61 -33.35
C MET A 101 -2.31 8.66 -33.41
N GLY A 102 -3.09 8.60 -32.33
CA GLY A 102 -4.27 7.75 -32.26
C GLY A 102 -4.02 6.30 -31.82
N ALA A 103 -2.78 5.96 -31.46
CA ALA A 103 -2.50 4.65 -30.89
C ALA A 103 -3.26 4.47 -29.56
N GLY A 104 -3.84 3.28 -29.38
CA GLY A 104 -4.48 2.88 -28.13
C GLY A 104 -3.44 2.55 -27.06
N GLY A 105 -3.83 2.72 -25.81
CA GLY A 105 -3.04 2.43 -24.61
C GLY A 105 -3.78 1.42 -23.74
N VAL A 106 -3.54 1.47 -22.44
CA VAL A 106 -4.11 0.53 -21.47
C VAL A 106 -4.73 1.32 -20.32
N HIS A 107 -5.95 0.98 -19.93
CA HIS A 107 -6.58 1.48 -18.73
C HIS A 107 -6.36 0.48 -17.60
N VAL A 108 -5.85 0.96 -16.46
CA VAL A 108 -5.51 0.14 -15.29
C VAL A 108 -6.34 0.59 -14.09
N TRP A 109 -7.01 -0.36 -13.44
CA TRP A 109 -7.64 -0.16 -12.13
C TRP A 109 -6.96 -1.02 -11.07
N GLU A 110 -6.75 -0.45 -9.91
CA GLU A 110 -6.21 -1.14 -8.74
C GLU A 110 -7.27 -1.19 -7.65
N TYR A 111 -7.46 -2.38 -7.07
CA TYR A 111 -8.40 -2.65 -6.00
C TYR A 111 -7.72 -3.42 -4.87
N LEU A 112 -8.28 -3.30 -3.67
CA LEU A 112 -7.97 -4.15 -2.53
C LEU A 112 -9.21 -4.98 -2.20
N ALA A 113 -9.06 -6.29 -2.03
CA ALA A 113 -10.09 -7.17 -1.49
C ALA A 113 -10.28 -6.90 0.01
N ALA A 114 -10.92 -5.78 0.36
CA ALA A 114 -10.97 -5.25 1.73
C ALA A 114 -11.82 -6.11 2.67
N GLU A 115 -12.91 -6.70 2.16
CA GLU A 115 -13.84 -7.50 2.96
C GLU A 115 -14.37 -8.69 2.16
N THR A 116 -14.94 -9.68 2.86
CA THR A 116 -15.62 -10.80 2.22
C THR A 116 -16.78 -10.30 1.37
N GLY A 117 -16.63 -10.44 0.04
CA GLY A 117 -17.69 -10.15 -0.92
C GLY A 117 -18.83 -11.18 -0.87
N ALA A 118 -19.83 -11.00 -1.74
CA ALA A 118 -20.89 -11.99 -1.89
C ALA A 118 -20.28 -13.36 -2.22
N PRO A 119 -20.71 -14.46 -1.57
CA PRO A 119 -20.18 -15.77 -1.86
C PRO A 119 -20.44 -16.08 -3.33
N GLY A 120 -19.36 -16.29 -4.09
CA GLY A 120 -19.45 -17.03 -5.34
C GLY A 120 -20.14 -18.36 -5.06
N GLN A 121 -20.91 -18.87 -6.01
CA GLN A 121 -21.54 -20.18 -5.94
C GLN A 121 -20.47 -21.29 -5.93
N GLY A 122 -19.67 -21.35 -4.88
CA GLY A 122 -18.84 -22.50 -4.55
C GLY A 122 -19.74 -23.61 -4.00
N PRO A 123 -19.34 -24.89 -4.14
CA PRO A 123 -20.10 -25.98 -3.57
C PRO A 123 -20.27 -25.75 -2.06
N PRO A 124 -21.44 -26.06 -1.48
CA PRO A 124 -21.67 -25.86 -0.06
C PRO A 124 -20.60 -26.63 0.72
N CYS A 125 -19.95 -25.96 1.67
CA CYS A 125 -19.05 -26.59 2.63
C CYS A 125 -19.79 -27.79 3.24
N ALA A 126 -19.33 -29.00 2.94
CA ALA A 126 -19.86 -30.21 3.54
C ALA A 126 -19.54 -30.18 5.04
N ALA A 127 -20.59 -30.24 5.84
CA ALA A 127 -20.53 -30.50 7.28
C ALA A 127 -20.35 -32.00 7.54
#